data_AF-A0A2G8SSA1-F1
#
_entry.id   AF-A0A2G8SSA1-F1
#
_cell.length_a   1.000
_cell.length_b   1.000
_cell.length_c   1.000
_cell.angle_alpha   90.00
_cell.angle_beta   90.00
_cell.angle_gamma   90.00
#
_symmetry.space_group_name_H-M   'P 1'
#
loop_
_entity.id
_entity.type
_entity.pdbx_description
1 polymer ?
#
loop_
_entity_poly.entity_id
_entity_poly.type
_entity_poly.pdbx_seq_one_letter_code
_entity_poly.pdbx_strand_id
1 'polypeptide(L)'
;MDATRVSDGKLVLLKQSLIPTDSQELKIATHLSSPKMRKDPRNHCVPVLDVFPDKDDPNHSYIVMPFLRYIDDPPFESVQNMLDCGEQLLEVRTLLLSPMDHYT
;
A
#
# COMPACT_ATOMS: atom_id res chain seq x y z
N MET A 1 1.92 -8.87 10.48
CA MET A 1 2.97 -9.05 11.51
C MET A 1 4.01 -7.97 11.33
N ASP A 2 4.50 -7.33 12.38
CA ASP A 2 5.60 -6.37 12.29
C ASP A 2 6.97 -7.06 12.18
N ALA A 3 7.93 -6.37 11.58
CA ALA A 3 9.31 -6.83 11.45
C ALA A 3 10.28 -5.66 11.31
N THR A 4 11.56 -5.88 11.60
CA THR A 4 12.62 -4.89 11.34
C THR A 4 13.41 -5.31 10.09
N ARG A 5 13.48 -4.43 9.09
CA ARG A 5 14.25 -4.69 7.88
C ARG A 5 15.75 -4.59 8.16
N VAL A 6 16.49 -5.67 7.91
CA VAL A 6 17.93 -5.76 8.25
C VAL A 6 18.79 -4.75 7.48
N SER A 7 18.43 -4.43 6.23
CA SER A 7 19.26 -3.57 5.38
C SER A 7 19.32 -2.10 5.84
N ASP A 8 18.30 -1.60 6.53
CA ASP A 8 18.23 -0.20 6.96
C ASP A 8 17.63 0.05 8.35
N GLY A 9 17.31 -1.02 9.10
CA GLY A 9 16.79 -0.95 10.47
C GLY A 9 15.36 -0.42 10.60
N LYS A 10 14.62 -0.26 9.49
CA LYS A 10 13.25 0.30 9.54
C LYS A 10 12.21 -0.74 9.95
N LEU A 11 11.23 -0.31 10.74
CA LEU A 11 10.03 -1.08 11.06
C LEU A 11 9.14 -1.21 9.82
N VAL A 12 8.74 -2.43 9.50
CA VAL A 12 7.90 -2.78 8.36
C VAL A 12 6.76 -3.70 8.82
N LEU A 13 5.69 -3.72 8.04
CA LEU A 13 4.61 -4.67 8.18
C LEU A 13 4.76 -5.77 7.11
N LEU A 14 4.73 -7.02 7.56
CA LEU A 14 4.58 -8.21 6.74
C LEU A 14 3.10 -8.58 6.70
N LYS A 15 2.50 -8.45 5.51
CA LYS A 15 1.13 -8.88 5.24
C LYS A 15 1.16 -10.17 4.43
N GLN A 16 0.59 -11.24 4.96
CA GLN A 16 0.39 -12.47 4.22
C GLN A 16 -0.72 -12.25 3.18
N SER A 17 -0.46 -12.63 1.93
CA SER A 17 -1.43 -12.58 0.82
C SER A 17 -1.41 -13.93 0.09
N LEU A 18 -2.59 -14.37 -0.33
CA LEU A 18 -2.75 -15.61 -1.10
C LEU A 18 -2.05 -15.48 -2.45
N ILE A 19 -1.29 -16.50 -2.83
CA ILE A 19 -0.47 -16.53 -4.04
C ILE A 19 -1.23 -16.75 -5.34
N PRO A 20 -2.42 -17.38 -5.47
CA PRO A 20 -2.80 -17.90 -6.77
C PRO A 20 -2.71 -16.74 -7.75
N THR A 21 -1.91 -16.96 -8.80
CA THR A 21 -1.09 -16.03 -9.62
C THR A 21 -1.86 -14.81 -10.21
N ASP A 22 -3.12 -14.70 -9.82
CA ASP A 22 -4.15 -13.74 -10.14
C ASP A 22 -4.75 -13.00 -8.93
N SER A 23 -4.10 -13.05 -7.76
CA SER A 23 -4.48 -12.25 -6.58
C SER A 23 -4.62 -10.78 -7.00
N GLN A 24 -5.88 -10.32 -7.10
CA GLN A 24 -6.19 -8.96 -7.50
C GLN A 24 -5.54 -7.96 -6.54
N GLU A 25 -5.45 -8.32 -5.27
CA GLU A 25 -4.76 -7.54 -4.26
C GLU A 25 -3.30 -7.31 -4.62
N LEU A 26 -2.54 -8.38 -4.91
CA LEU A 26 -1.12 -8.25 -5.24
C LEU A 26 -0.91 -7.47 -6.54
N LYS A 27 -1.76 -7.71 -7.55
CA LYS A 27 -1.72 -6.98 -8.83
C LYS A 27 -1.96 -5.49 -8.63
N ILE A 28 -3.01 -5.12 -7.88
CA ILE A 28 -3.36 -3.73 -7.59
C ILE A 28 -2.26 -3.06 -6.76
N ALA A 29 -1.81 -3.70 -5.68
CA ALA A 29 -0.77 -3.15 -4.81
C ALA A 29 0.56 -2.94 -5.55
N THR A 30 0.96 -3.89 -6.41
CA THR A 30 2.18 -3.79 -7.23
C THR A 30 2.04 -2.69 -8.29
N HIS A 31 0.88 -2.58 -8.94
CA HIS A 31 0.61 -1.52 -9.92
C HIS A 31 0.71 -0.13 -9.29
N LEU A 32 0.02 0.08 -8.15
CA LEU A 32 0.05 1.34 -7.39
C LEU A 32 1.44 1.66 -6.83
N SER A 33 2.28 0.65 -6.64
CA SER A 33 3.67 0.79 -6.17
C SER A 33 4.68 0.95 -7.30
N SER A 34 4.25 0.87 -8.56
CA SER A 34 5.13 1.03 -9.72
C SER A 34 5.79 2.42 -9.74
N PRO A 35 7.00 2.56 -10.32
CA PRO A 35 7.69 3.85 -10.34
C PRO A 35 6.89 4.99 -10.99
N LYS A 36 6.00 4.68 -11.94
CA LYS A 36 5.10 5.65 -12.56
C LYS A 36 4.03 6.11 -11.57
N MET A 37 3.32 5.16 -10.95
CA MET A 37 2.25 5.47 -10.01
C MET A 37 2.77 6.13 -8.73
N ARG A 38 3.95 5.78 -8.23
CA ARG A 38 4.56 6.41 -7.04
C ARG A 38 4.96 7.87 -7.24
N LYS A 39 5.11 8.33 -8.49
CA LYS A 39 5.40 9.74 -8.79
C LYS A 39 4.13 10.58 -8.91
N ASP A 40 2.97 9.96 -9.01
CA ASP A 40 1.71 10.68 -9.10
C ASP A 40 1.34 11.21 -7.71
N PRO A 41 1.24 12.53 -7.50
CA PRO A 41 0.93 13.11 -6.19
C PRO A 41 -0.46 12.75 -5.68
N ARG A 42 -1.35 12.24 -6.54
CA ARG A 42 -2.69 11.77 -6.14
C ARG A 42 -2.65 10.36 -5.55
N ASN A 43 -1.50 9.67 -5.61
CA ASN A 43 -1.34 8.29 -5.20
C ASN A 43 -0.88 8.22 -3.75
N HIS A 44 -1.86 8.15 -2.86
CA HIS A 44 -1.63 7.99 -1.42
C HIS A 44 -1.57 6.53 -0.99
N CYS A 45 -1.51 5.58 -1.92
CA CYS A 45 -1.46 4.17 -1.58
C CYS A 45 -0.14 3.81 -0.92
N VAL A 46 -0.23 2.97 0.11
CA VAL A 46 0.92 2.46 0.83
C VAL A 46 1.82 1.69 -0.14
N PRO A 47 3.11 2.05 -0.25
CA PRO A 47 3.99 1.40 -1.21
C PRO A 47 4.35 -0.02 -0.76
N VAL A 48 4.39 -0.93 -1.73
CA VAL A 48 5.02 -2.24 -1.60
C VAL A 48 6.53 -2.05 -1.66
N LEU A 49 7.22 -2.49 -0.60
CA LEU A 49 8.67 -2.42 -0.48
C LEU A 49 9.35 -3.68 -1.03
N ASP A 50 8.71 -4.83 -0.85
CA ASP A 50 9.21 -6.14 -1.29
C ASP A 50 8.06 -7.17 -1.30
N VAL A 51 8.22 -8.25 -2.05
CA VAL A 51 7.30 -9.40 -2.09
C VAL A 51 8.11 -10.68 -2.16
N PHE A 52 7.86 -11.62 -1.25
CA PHE A 52 8.52 -12.92 -1.28
C PHE A 52 7.56 -14.06 -0.91
N PRO A 53 7.75 -15.26 -1.47
CA PRO A 53 6.90 -16.41 -1.16
C PRO A 53 7.13 -16.90 0.26
N ASP A 54 6.09 -17.46 0.86
CA ASP A 54 6.21 -18.25 2.08
C ASP A 54 7.00 -19.53 1.76
N LYS A 55 7.90 -19.91 2.68
CA LYS A 55 8.79 -21.06 2.49
C LYS A 55 8.10 -22.38 2.81
N ASP A 56 7.09 -22.34 3.68
CA ASP A 56 6.37 -23.50 4.19
C ASP A 56 5.05 -23.70 3.44
N ASP A 57 4.44 -22.63 2.91
CA ASP A 57 3.23 -22.70 2.09
C ASP A 57 3.39 -22.01 0.71
N PRO A 58 3.51 -22.79 -0.40
CA PRO A 58 3.66 -22.23 -1.74
C PRO A 58 2.42 -21.47 -2.23
N ASN A 59 1.30 -21.51 -1.50
CA ASN A 59 0.09 -20.75 -1.79
C ASN A 59 0.02 -19.41 -1.06
N HIS A 60 1.05 -19.01 -0.32
CA HIS A 60 1.10 -17.73 0.38
C HIS A 60 2.38 -16.96 0.10
N SER A 61 2.26 -15.64 0.04
CA SER A 61 3.37 -14.70 -0.11
C SER A 61 3.26 -13.63 0.96
N TYR A 62 4.38 -13.01 1.29
CA TYR A 62 4.42 -11.84 2.14
C TYR A 62 4.67 -10.60 1.32
N ILE A 63 3.79 -9.62 1.51
CA ILE A 63 3.95 -8.26 1.02
C ILE A 63 4.57 -7.45 2.16
N VAL A 64 5.73 -6.86 1.90
CA VAL A 64 6.41 -5.96 2.83
C VAL A 64 5.96 -4.53 2.55
N MET A 65 5.47 -3.83 3.56
CA MET A 65 5.03 -2.45 3.48
C MET A 65 5.54 -1.62 4.67
N PRO A 66 5.59 -0.28 4.59
CA PRO A 66 5.89 0.55 5.74
C PRO A 66 4.97 0.24 6.93
N PHE A 67 5.51 0.27 8.14
CA PHE A 67 4.70 0.14 9.33
C PHE A 67 4.00 1.47 9.64
N LEU A 68 2.68 1.51 9.40
CA LEU A 68 1.85 2.70 9.59
C LEU A 68 1.07 2.62 10.90
N ARG A 69 0.66 3.79 11.40
CA ARG A 69 -0.25 3.90 12.54
C ARG A 69 -1.70 3.73 12.09
N TYR A 70 -2.58 3.44 13.04
CA TYR A 70 -4.02 3.42 12.79
C TYR A 70 -4.53 4.82 12.47
N ILE A 71 -5.59 4.90 11.67
CA ILE A 71 -6.16 6.17 11.16
C ILE A 71 -6.72 7.05 12.28
N ASP A 72 -7.09 6.44 13.40
CA ASP A 72 -7.67 7.04 14.59
C ASP A 72 -6.66 7.14 15.76
N ASP A 73 -5.36 6.96 15.49
CA ASP A 73 -4.29 7.11 16.48
C ASP A 73 -3.20 8.12 16.03
N PRO A 74 -3.13 9.32 16.64
CA PRO A 74 -3.96 9.77 17.77
C PRO A 74 -5.41 10.04 17.35
N PRO A 75 -6.36 10.07 18.31
CA PRO A 75 -7.75 10.40 18.01
C PRO A 75 -7.86 11.78 17.38
N PHE A 76 -8.85 11.97 16.50
CA PHE A 76 -9.10 13.28 15.89
C PHE A 76 -9.40 14.33 16.98
N GLU A 77 -8.61 15.39 17.01
CA GLU A 77 -8.76 16.48 18.00
C GLU A 77 -9.81 17.52 17.55
N SER A 78 -10.13 17.55 16.25
CA SER A 78 -11.09 18.50 15.67
C SER A 78 -11.82 17.94 14.44
N VAL A 79 -12.98 18.52 14.13
CA VAL A 79 -13.71 18.26 12.87
C VAL A 79 -12.83 18.58 11.66
N GLN A 80 -11.98 19.62 11.75
CA GLN A 80 -11.07 19.97 10.67
C GLN A 80 -10.11 18.83 10.35
N ASN A 81 -9.51 18.19 11.37
CA ASN A 81 -8.61 17.05 11.13
C ASN A 81 -9.32 15.87 10.45
N MET A 82 -10.60 15.65 10.78
CA MET A 82 -11.41 14.62 10.13
C MET A 82 -11.69 14.97 8.67
N LEU A 83 -11.99 16.24 8.37
CA LEU A 83 -12.19 16.71 6.99
C LEU A 83 -10.89 16.60 6.18
N ASP A 84 -9.75 17.04 6.71
CA ASP A 84 -8.45 16.95 6.06
C ASP A 84 -8.07 15.49 5.74
N CYS A 85 -8.35 14.57 6.67
CA CYS A 85 -8.19 13.13 6.45
C CYS A 85 -9.12 12.61 5.35
N GLY A 86 -10.38 13.07 5.34
CA GLY A 86 -11.36 12.73 4.32
C GLY A 86 -10.94 13.20 2.92
N GLU A 87 -10.40 14.41 2.80
CA GLU A 87 -9.88 14.95 1.54
C GLU A 87 -8.76 14.07 0.98
N GLN A 88 -7.76 13.74 1.79
CA GLN A 88 -6.64 12.86 1.39
C GLN A 88 -7.13 11.47 0.93
N LEU A 89 -8.10 10.88 1.64
CA LEU A 89 -8.68 9.59 1.23
C LEU A 89 -9.43 9.68 -0.10
N LEU A 90 -10.06 10.83 -0.38
CA LEU A 90 -10.87 11.02 -1.59
C LEU A 90 -10.05 11.42 -2.82
N GLU A 91 -8.86 12.01 -2.65
CA GLU A 91 -7.95 12.31 -3.77
C GLU A 91 -7.55 11.07 -4.58
N VAL A 92 -7.48 9.89 -3.93
CA VAL A 92 -7.17 8.60 -4.57
C VAL A 92 -8.18 8.23 -5.66
N ARG A 93 -9.44 8.69 -5.56
CA ARG A 93 -10.50 8.39 -6.54
C ARG A 93 -10.17 8.91 -7.94
N THR A 94 -9.47 10.03 -8.04
CA THR A 94 -9.09 10.62 -9.34
C THR A 94 -8.06 9.76 -10.08
N LEU A 95 -7.31 8.90 -9.39
CA LEU A 95 -6.39 7.96 -10.04
C LEU A 95 -7.08 6.75 -10.63
N LEU A 96 -8.01 6.15 -9.91
CA LEU A 96 -8.67 4.91 -10.33
C LEU A 96 -9.72 5.13 -11.43
N LEU A 97 -10.21 6.37 -11.59
CA LEU A 97 -11.18 6.76 -12.61
C LEU A 97 -10.57 7.51 -13.81
N SER A 98 -9.27 7.78 -13.79
CA SER A 98 -8.59 8.21 -15.02
C SER A 98 -8.66 7.04 -15.99
N PRO A 99 -9.15 7.21 -17.23
CA PRO A 99 -8.99 6.19 -18.23
C PRO A 99 -7.51 5.82 -18.29
N MET A 100 -7.23 4.52 -18.35
CA MET A 100 -5.92 3.97 -18.65
C MET A 100 -5.58 4.37 -20.09
N ASP A 101 -5.36 5.67 -20.32
CA ASP A 101 -4.96 6.18 -21.61
C ASP A 101 -3.61 5.58 -21.93
N HIS A 102 -3.61 4.84 -23.03
CA HIS A 102 -2.47 4.24 -23.68
C HIS A 102 -1.20 5.06 -23.48
N TYR A 103 -0.29 4.55 -22.67
CA TYR A 103 1.11 4.97 -22.69
C TYR A 103 1.94 3.75 -23.01
N THR A 104 2.38 3.74 -24.27
CA THR A 104 3.37 2.86 -24.87
C THR A 104 4.67 2.89 -24.06
#